data_AF-A0A212PF22-F1
#
_entry.id   AF-A0A212PF22-F1
#
_cell.length_a   1.000
_cell.length_b   1.000
_cell.length_c   1.000
_cell.angle_alpha   90.00
_cell.angle_beta   90.00
_cell.angle_gamma   90.00
#
_symmetry.space_group_name_H-M   'P 1'
#
loop_
_entity.id
_entity.type
_entity.pdbx_description
1 polymer ?
#
loop_
_entity_poly.entity_id
_entity_poly.type
_entity_poly.pdbx_seq_one_letter_code
_entity_poly.pdbx_strand_id
1 'polypeptide(L)'
;MKKEHEDIKPFTKKLILPVFDNNDFFEGADYAIVELSAGMIERIRKLAEAVRNLDVYRISEFNYACDFRNADYEQWECGKVPLKEYPKPAECNLLNVTDTGFYWSGLYKNTEVRWSTDTVLLTTLDDVGDYDQREEYPDDEQIAMGV
;
A
#
# COMPACT_ATOMS: atom_id res chain seq x y z
N MET A 1 26.25 -29.60 -11.07
CA MET A 1 25.00 -29.03 -10.54
C MET A 1 25.16 -27.52 -10.48
N LYS A 2 24.63 -26.80 -11.48
CA LYS A 2 24.59 -25.34 -11.46
C LYS A 2 23.42 -24.96 -10.57
N LYS A 3 23.67 -24.29 -9.44
CA LYS A 3 22.62 -23.60 -8.69
C LYS A 3 22.21 -22.42 -9.57
N GLU A 4 20.98 -22.46 -10.07
CA GLU A 4 20.36 -21.30 -10.69
C GLU A 4 20.24 -20.26 -9.58
N HIS A 5 21.03 -19.19 -9.71
CA HIS A 5 20.79 -17.97 -8.96
C HIS A 5 19.46 -17.43 -9.48
N GLU A 6 18.44 -17.50 -8.65
CA GLU A 6 17.21 -16.76 -8.84
C GLU A 6 17.60 -15.29 -8.88
N ASP A 7 17.57 -14.69 -10.07
CA ASP A 7 17.83 -13.26 -10.27
C ASP A 7 16.71 -12.48 -9.59
N ILE A 8 16.83 -12.27 -8.28
CA ILE A 8 15.99 -11.35 -7.52
C ILE A 8 16.27 -9.96 -8.09
N LYS A 9 15.44 -9.54 -9.05
CA LYS A 9 15.42 -8.13 -9.47
C LYS A 9 15.24 -7.29 -8.20
N PRO A 10 16.12 -6.32 -7.93
CA PRO A 10 15.95 -5.48 -6.75
C PRO A 10 14.61 -4.73 -6.89
N PHE A 11 13.76 -4.85 -5.87
CA PHE A 11 12.58 -4.00 -5.74
C PHE A 11 13.05 -2.55 -5.72
N THR A 12 12.41 -1.71 -6.53
CA THR A 12 12.88 -0.35 -6.80
C THR A 12 12.27 0.63 -5.80
N LYS A 13 11.08 0.33 -5.29
CA LYS A 13 10.40 1.18 -4.32
C LYS A 13 9.48 0.35 -3.43
N LYS A 14 9.52 0.59 -2.12
CA LYS A 14 8.55 0.04 -1.18
C LYS A 14 7.51 1.11 -0.82
N LEU A 15 6.26 0.72 -0.79
CA LEU A 15 5.14 1.54 -0.31
C LEU A 15 4.62 0.91 0.98
N ILE A 16 4.40 1.70 2.02
CA ILE A 16 3.68 1.30 3.24
C ILE A 16 2.50 2.26 3.37
N LEU A 17 1.32 1.75 3.06
CA LEU A 17 0.10 2.55 2.88
C LEU A 17 -0.90 2.21 3.99
N PRO A 18 -1.58 3.20 4.59
CA PRO A 18 -2.70 2.92 5.47
C PRO A 18 -3.83 2.25 4.69
N VAL A 19 -4.53 1.36 5.37
CA VAL A 19 -5.70 0.66 4.84
C VAL A 19 -6.93 1.17 5.58
N PHE A 20 -7.96 1.49 4.80
CA PHE A 20 -9.26 1.90 5.29
C PHE A 20 -10.28 0.88 4.86
N ASP A 21 -11.22 0.57 5.73
CA ASP A 21 -12.36 -0.27 5.41
C ASP A 21 -13.68 0.46 5.63
N ASN A 22 -14.76 -0.12 5.11
CA ASN A 22 -16.08 0.48 5.15
C ASN A 22 -16.92 0.06 6.37
N ASN A 23 -16.31 -0.55 7.40
CA ASN A 23 -17.00 -1.06 8.56
C ASN A 23 -16.20 -0.81 9.84
N ASP A 24 -16.55 0.25 10.57
CA ASP A 24 -15.92 0.66 11.83
C ASP A 24 -15.86 -0.43 12.93
N PHE A 25 -16.65 -1.50 12.80
CA PHE A 25 -16.67 -2.62 13.76
C PHE A 25 -15.89 -3.84 13.27
N PHE A 26 -15.36 -3.80 12.05
CA PHE A 26 -14.54 -4.86 11.51
C PHE A 26 -13.08 -4.62 11.89
N GLU A 27 -12.43 -5.65 12.43
CA GLU A 27 -11.00 -5.60 12.69
C GLU A 27 -10.24 -5.97 11.41
N GLY A 28 -9.99 -4.94 10.60
CA GLY A 28 -9.23 -4.97 9.36
C GLY A 28 -7.72 -4.99 9.57
N ALA A 29 -7.00 -4.85 8.45
CA ALA A 29 -5.57 -4.60 8.45
C ALA A 29 -5.33 -3.10 8.58
N ASP A 30 -4.30 -2.68 9.31
CA ASP A 30 -3.97 -1.25 9.45
C ASP A 30 -3.16 -0.74 8.24
N TYR A 31 -2.29 -1.59 7.67
CA TYR A 31 -1.37 -1.22 6.60
C TYR A 31 -1.29 -2.27 5.49
N ALA A 32 -1.00 -1.79 4.27
CA ALA A 32 -0.61 -2.61 3.13
C ALA A 32 0.82 -2.24 2.71
N ILE A 33 1.70 -3.24 2.71
CA ILE A 33 3.06 -3.13 2.17
C ILE A 33 3.05 -3.60 0.72
N VAL A 34 3.59 -2.78 -0.18
CA VAL A 34 3.72 -3.12 -1.60
C VAL A 34 5.15 -2.88 -2.06
N GLU A 35 5.81 -3.94 -2.54
CA GLU A 35 7.14 -3.84 -3.13
C GLU A 35 7.03 -3.74 -4.66
N LEU A 36 7.37 -2.56 -5.20
CA LEU A 36 7.28 -2.27 -6.62
C LEU A 36 8.59 -2.58 -7.33
N SER A 37 8.54 -3.51 -8.27
CA SER A 37 9.61 -3.70 -9.26
C SER A 37 9.54 -2.62 -10.35
N ALA A 38 10.66 -2.39 -11.05
CA ALA A 38 10.70 -1.51 -12.20
C ALA A 38 9.63 -1.82 -13.27
N GLY A 39 9.33 -3.10 -13.50
CA GLY A 39 8.29 -3.50 -14.46
C GLY A 39 6.87 -3.14 -13.98
N MET A 40 6.61 -3.22 -12.68
CA MET A 40 5.33 -2.79 -12.10
C MET A 40 5.17 -1.27 -12.16
N ILE A 41 6.24 -0.52 -11.88
CA ILE A 41 6.28 0.94 -12.03
C ILE A 41 5.97 1.35 -13.47
N GLU A 42 6.62 0.71 -14.44
CA GLU A 42 6.34 0.95 -15.86
C GLU A 42 4.89 0.62 -16.24
N ARG A 43 4.35 -0.47 -15.71
CA ARG A 43 2.95 -0.85 -15.93
C ARG A 43 1.98 0.21 -15.40
N ILE A 44 2.16 0.68 -14.16
CA ILE A 44 1.33 1.74 -13.57
C ILE A 44 1.36 3.00 -14.45
N ARG A 45 2.54 3.41 -14.94
CA ARG A 45 2.67 4.57 -15.83
C ARG A 45 1.93 4.40 -17.15
N LYS A 46 2.05 3.23 -17.79
CA LYS A 46 1.34 2.90 -19.03
C LYS A 46 -0.17 2.88 -18.84
N LEU A 47 -0.65 2.36 -17.70
CA LEU A 47 -2.06 2.39 -17.36
C LEU A 47 -2.56 3.83 -17.19
N ALA A 48 -1.81 4.67 -16.47
CA ALA A 48 -2.17 6.09 -16.32
C ALA A 48 -2.19 6.86 -17.65
N GLU A 49 -1.26 6.54 -18.56
CA GLU A 49 -1.28 7.07 -19.92
C GLU A 49 -2.51 6.60 -20.70
N ALA A 50 -2.87 5.32 -20.60
CA ALA A 50 -4.07 4.79 -21.21
C ALA A 50 -5.35 5.43 -20.65
N VAL A 51 -5.41 5.70 -19.34
CA VAL A 51 -6.52 6.44 -18.70
C VAL A 51 -6.72 7.79 -19.38
N ARG A 52 -5.63 8.57 -19.55
CA ARG A 52 -5.66 9.88 -20.23
C ARG A 52 -6.05 9.77 -21.70
N ASN A 53 -5.45 8.84 -22.43
CA ASN A 53 -5.65 8.70 -23.88
C ASN A 53 -7.04 8.21 -24.24
N LEU A 54 -7.66 7.40 -23.38
CA LEU A 54 -9.01 6.87 -23.58
C LEU A 54 -10.11 7.75 -22.97
N ASP A 55 -9.75 8.83 -22.27
CA ASP A 55 -10.67 9.71 -21.55
C ASP A 55 -11.61 8.94 -20.60
N VAL A 56 -11.04 8.01 -19.83
CA VAL A 56 -11.76 7.26 -18.80
C VAL A 56 -11.35 7.74 -17.42
N TYR A 57 -12.20 7.51 -16.42
CA TYR A 57 -11.88 7.90 -15.05
C TYR A 57 -10.71 7.07 -14.46
N ARG A 58 -10.69 5.76 -14.74
CA ARG A 58 -9.79 4.81 -14.07
C ARG A 58 -9.71 3.49 -14.81
N ILE A 59 -8.57 2.82 -14.76
CA ILE A 59 -8.39 1.42 -15.15
C ILE A 59 -8.12 0.58 -13.90
N SER A 60 -8.79 -0.55 -13.77
CA SER A 60 -8.63 -1.48 -12.65
C SER A 60 -8.16 -2.84 -13.12
N GLU A 61 -7.18 -3.42 -12.44
CA GLU A 61 -6.64 -4.75 -12.76
C GLU A 61 -6.44 -5.58 -11.50
N PHE A 62 -6.64 -6.90 -11.59
CA PHE A 62 -6.33 -7.81 -10.49
C PHE A 62 -4.84 -7.76 -10.15
N ASN A 63 -4.55 -7.47 -8.89
CA ASN A 63 -3.19 -7.34 -8.39
C ASN A 63 -3.12 -7.70 -6.90
N TYR A 64 -2.39 -8.77 -6.58
CA TYR A 64 -2.26 -9.32 -5.23
C TYR A 64 -0.89 -8.96 -4.60
N ALA A 65 -0.35 -7.78 -4.91
CA ALA A 65 0.97 -7.37 -4.42
C ALA A 65 0.98 -6.87 -2.97
N CYS A 66 -0.19 -6.63 -2.36
CA CYS A 66 -0.31 -6.16 -0.98
C CYS A 66 0.00 -7.27 0.02
N ASP A 67 1.01 -7.03 0.86
CA ASP A 67 1.23 -7.74 2.13
C ASP A 67 0.59 -6.93 3.27
N PHE A 68 -0.42 -7.49 3.92
CA PHE A 68 -1.21 -6.79 4.94
C PHE A 68 -0.58 -6.95 6.32
N ARG A 69 -0.57 -5.85 7.08
CA ARG A 69 0.03 -5.77 8.42
C ARG A 69 -0.83 -4.97 9.37
N ASN A 70 -0.67 -5.25 10.65
CA ASN A 70 -1.25 -4.44 11.72
C ASN A 70 -0.15 -3.63 12.42
N ALA A 71 -0.52 -2.48 12.94
CA ALA A 71 0.28 -1.72 13.87
C ALA A 71 0.59 -2.55 15.13
N ASP A 72 1.84 -2.50 15.57
CA ASP A 72 2.26 -3.06 16.85
C ASP A 72 2.61 -1.95 17.84
N TYR A 73 1.58 -1.33 18.40
CA TYR A 73 1.71 -0.24 19.38
C TYR A 73 2.40 -0.68 20.68
N GLU A 74 2.49 -1.98 20.97
CA GLU A 74 3.15 -2.50 22.18
C GLU A 74 4.68 -2.46 22.05
N GLN A 75 5.22 -2.41 20.83
CA GLN A 75 6.66 -2.45 20.54
C GLN A 75 7.18 -1.12 19.98
N TRP A 76 6.47 -0.01 20.21
CA TRP A 76 6.83 1.28 19.63
C TRP A 76 8.11 1.85 20.26
N GLU A 77 9.26 1.61 19.62
CA GLU A 77 10.56 1.98 20.19
C GLU A 77 11.08 3.37 19.75
N CYS A 78 10.81 3.84 18.52
CA CYS A 78 10.97 5.24 18.06
C CYS A 78 10.72 5.42 16.54
N GLY A 79 10.25 6.60 16.13
CA GLY A 79 10.05 6.97 14.73
C GLY A 79 8.67 6.62 14.17
N LYS A 80 8.51 5.40 13.65
CA LYS A 80 7.28 4.92 13.00
C LYS A 80 6.72 3.70 13.72
N VAL A 81 5.39 3.50 13.66
CA VAL A 81 4.75 2.31 14.25
C VAL A 81 5.39 1.02 13.72
N PRO A 82 5.83 0.10 14.58
CA PRO A 82 6.24 -1.22 14.13
C PRO A 82 5.05 -1.99 13.55
N LEU A 83 5.33 -2.98 12.71
CA LEU A 83 4.31 -3.75 12.02
C LEU A 83 4.39 -5.23 12.41
N LYS A 84 3.23 -5.82 12.71
CA LYS A 84 3.05 -7.26 12.92
C LYS A 84 2.19 -7.87 11.81
N GLU A 85 2.26 -9.20 11.68
CA GLU A 85 1.53 -9.94 10.67
C GLU A 85 0.01 -9.80 10.85
N TYR A 86 -0.72 -9.53 9.76
CA TYR A 86 -2.17 -9.60 9.74
C TYR A 86 -2.62 -10.99 9.26
N PRO A 87 -3.36 -11.76 10.07
CA PRO A 87 -3.58 -13.18 9.80
C PRO A 87 -4.70 -13.44 8.77
N LYS A 88 -5.53 -12.44 8.43
CA LYS A 88 -6.69 -12.65 7.57
C LYS A 88 -6.35 -12.36 6.11
N PRO A 89 -6.66 -13.27 5.16
CA PRO A 89 -6.42 -13.03 3.74
C PRO A 89 -7.41 -12.02 3.15
N ALA A 90 -6.97 -11.30 2.12
CA ALA A 90 -7.81 -10.49 1.25
C ALA A 90 -8.09 -11.20 -0.08
N GLU A 91 -9.18 -10.84 -0.75
CA GLU A 91 -9.55 -11.32 -2.07
C GLU A 91 -10.01 -10.20 -2.99
N CYS A 92 -10.05 -10.50 -4.29
CA CYS A 92 -10.40 -9.53 -5.33
C CYS A 92 -9.55 -8.25 -5.26
N ASN A 93 -8.26 -8.40 -4.91
CA ASN A 93 -7.35 -7.26 -4.81
C ASN A 93 -7.17 -6.64 -6.20
N LEU A 94 -7.46 -5.36 -6.31
CA LEU A 94 -7.37 -4.56 -7.51
C LEU A 94 -6.35 -3.45 -7.32
N LEU A 95 -5.44 -3.31 -8.30
CA LEU A 95 -4.75 -2.06 -8.54
C LEU A 95 -5.68 -1.17 -9.36
N ASN A 96 -5.92 0.03 -8.87
CA ASN A 96 -6.74 1.04 -9.51
C ASN A 96 -5.83 2.20 -9.93
N VAL A 97 -5.78 2.52 -11.22
CA VAL A 97 -4.92 3.56 -11.77
C VAL A 97 -5.78 4.66 -12.39
N THR A 98 -5.54 5.91 -11.99
CA THR A 98 -6.11 7.12 -12.62
C THR A 98 -5.04 7.79 -13.49
N ASP A 99 -5.36 8.94 -14.06
CA ASP A 99 -4.42 9.74 -14.83
C ASP A 99 -3.31 10.39 -13.99
N THR A 100 -3.53 10.50 -12.68
CA THR A 100 -2.70 11.28 -11.74
C THR A 100 -2.13 10.44 -10.60
N GLY A 101 -2.72 9.28 -10.32
CA GLY A 101 -2.32 8.43 -9.20
C GLY A 101 -2.81 6.99 -9.31
N PHE A 102 -2.61 6.23 -8.24
CA PHE A 102 -3.05 4.85 -8.13
C PHE A 102 -3.28 4.45 -6.68
N TYR A 103 -4.10 3.43 -6.46
CA TYR A 103 -4.39 2.89 -5.13
C TYR A 103 -4.83 1.44 -5.23
N TRP A 104 -4.83 0.73 -4.10
CA TRP A 104 -5.35 -0.64 -4.03
C TRP A 104 -6.70 -0.69 -3.36
N SER A 105 -7.50 -1.67 -3.74
CA SER A 105 -8.77 -1.99 -3.08
C SER A 105 -9.09 -3.46 -3.18
N GLY A 106 -9.95 -3.98 -2.32
CA GLY A 106 -10.43 -5.34 -2.40
C GLY A 106 -11.49 -5.66 -1.35
N LEU A 107 -11.60 -6.95 -1.03
CA LEU A 107 -12.48 -7.47 0.00
C LEU A 107 -11.66 -8.25 1.02
N TYR A 108 -12.04 -8.22 2.30
CA TYR A 108 -11.54 -9.21 3.25
C TYR A 108 -12.24 -10.55 2.99
N LYS A 109 -11.46 -11.63 2.90
CA LYS A 109 -11.97 -12.93 2.47
C LYS A 109 -13.08 -13.43 3.39
N ASN A 110 -14.12 -14.01 2.79
CA ASN A 110 -15.31 -14.51 3.49
C ASN A 110 -16.10 -13.42 4.24
N THR A 111 -15.97 -12.16 3.81
CA THR A 111 -16.73 -11.03 4.35
C THR A 111 -17.26 -10.17 3.21
N GLU A 112 -18.20 -9.28 3.52
CA GLU A 112 -18.64 -8.23 2.59
C GLU A 112 -17.89 -6.90 2.83
N VAL A 113 -16.88 -6.91 3.71
CA VAL A 113 -16.13 -5.71 4.11
C VAL A 113 -15.11 -5.39 3.03
N ARG A 114 -15.22 -4.17 2.50
CA ARG A 114 -14.33 -3.62 1.47
C ARG A 114 -13.22 -2.87 2.14
N TRP A 115 -12.03 -2.97 1.57
CA TRP A 115 -10.87 -2.18 1.97
C TRP A 115 -10.30 -1.41 0.78
N SER A 116 -9.61 -0.31 1.07
CA SER A 116 -8.83 0.46 0.11
C SER A 116 -7.67 1.18 0.78
N THR A 117 -6.63 1.49 0.01
CA THR A 117 -5.57 2.41 0.44
C THR A 117 -5.87 3.83 -0.02
N ASP A 118 -5.12 4.78 0.51
CA ASP A 118 -5.02 6.11 -0.08
C ASP A 118 -4.46 6.08 -1.51
N THR A 119 -4.71 7.17 -2.23
CA THR A 119 -4.15 7.39 -3.57
C THR A 119 -2.70 7.84 -3.47
N VAL A 120 -1.81 7.06 -4.08
CA VAL A 120 -0.41 7.39 -4.30
C VAL A 120 -0.30 8.17 -5.60
N LEU A 121 0.35 9.33 -5.56
CA LEU A 121 0.57 10.14 -6.76
C LEU A 121 1.59 9.47 -7.69
N LEU A 122 1.42 9.62 -9.01
CA LEU A 122 2.38 9.06 -9.97
C LEU A 122 3.80 9.64 -9.79
N THR A 123 3.91 10.89 -9.36
CA THR A 123 5.19 11.56 -9.07
C THR A 123 5.95 10.87 -7.95
N THR A 124 5.25 10.22 -7.00
CA THR A 124 5.89 9.46 -5.92
C THR A 124 6.75 8.33 -6.45
N LEU A 125 6.46 7.80 -7.64
CA LEU A 125 7.27 6.75 -8.27
C LEU A 125 8.69 7.22 -8.65
N ASP A 126 8.92 8.53 -8.75
CA ASP A 126 10.22 9.13 -9.05
C ASP A 126 11.00 9.54 -7.79
N ASP A 127 10.33 9.63 -6.64
CA ASP A 127 10.97 9.98 -5.38
C ASP A 127 11.98 8.92 -4.95
N VAL A 128 13.12 9.36 -4.42
CA VAL A 128 14.16 8.47 -3.89
C VAL A 128 13.70 7.89 -2.55
N GLY A 129 13.85 6.58 -2.40
CA GLY A 129 13.52 5.86 -1.16
C GLY A 129 12.07 5.40 -1.07
N ASP A 130 11.75 4.87 0.10
CA ASP A 130 10.45 4.27 0.41
C ASP A 130 9.39 5.35 0.63
N TYR A 131 8.15 5.02 0.28
CA TYR A 131 6.99 5.85 0.58
C TYR A 131 6.28 5.25 1.79
N ASP A 132 6.57 5.81 2.97
CA ASP A 132 6.15 5.26 4.26
C ASP A 132 5.16 6.20 4.96
N GLN A 133 3.88 5.86 4.84
CA GLN A 133 2.77 6.59 5.44
C GLN A 133 2.37 6.06 6.81
N ARG A 134 3.22 5.24 7.46
CA ARG A 134 2.98 4.86 8.86
C ARG A 134 2.90 6.08 9.76
N GLU A 135 2.08 5.95 10.80
CA GLU A 135 2.01 6.93 11.87
C GLU A 135 3.39 7.15 12.50
N GLU A 136 3.68 8.42 12.78
CA GLU A 136 4.89 8.87 13.49
C GLU A 136 4.57 9.09 14.97
N TYR A 137 5.59 8.95 15.82
CA TYR A 137 5.44 9.26 17.24
C TYR A 137 5.06 10.74 17.37
N PRO A 138 4.03 11.11 18.15
CA PRO A 138 3.79 12.51 18.45
C PRO A 138 4.99 13.02 19.25
N ASP A 139 5.77 13.94 18.66
CA ASP A 139 6.86 14.62 19.38
C ASP A 139 6.35 15.06 20.76
N ASP A 140 7.13 14.85 21.82
CA ASP A 140 6.72 15.06 23.22
C ASP A 140 6.14 16.47 23.49
N GLU A 141 6.33 17.44 22.58
CA GLU A 141 5.69 18.76 22.59
C GLU A 141 4.16 18.72 22.40
N GLN A 142 3.58 17.70 21.74
CA GLN A 142 2.12 17.56 21.58
C GLN A 142 1.44 17.01 22.84
N ILE A 143 2.15 16.27 23.69
CA ILE A 143 1.65 15.80 24.99
C ILE A 143 1.59 16.98 25.99
N ALA A 144 2.47 17.98 25.83
CA ALA A 144 2.54 19.15 26.71
C ALA A 144 1.49 20.25 26.41
N MET A 145 0.73 20.16 25.30
CA MET A 145 -0.33 21.12 24.92
C MET A 145 -1.76 20.61 25.14
N GLY A 146 -1.94 19.77 26.16
CA GLY A 146 -3.22 19.27 26.70
C GLY A 146 -4.51 19.82 26.09
N VAL A 147 -5.23 18.94 25.40
CA VAL A 147 -6.68 18.82 25.58
C VAL A 147 -6.93 18.02 26.85
#